data_AF-A0A1K1STD6-F1
#
_entry.id   AF-A0A1K1STD6-F1
#
_cell.length_a   1.000
_cell.length_b   1.000
_cell.length_c   1.000
_cell.angle_alpha   90.00
_cell.angle_beta   90.00
_cell.angle_gamma   90.00
#
_symmetry.space_group_name_H-M   'P 1'
#
loop_
_entity.id
_entity.type
_entity.pdbx_description
1 polymer ?
#
loop_
_entity_poly.entity_id
_entity_poly.type
_entity_poly.pdbx_seq_one_letter_code
_entity_poly.pdbx_strand_id
1 'polypeptide(L)'
;MIYNAEDVIFDQLSSTEFERLCYELLFRLGYRQLTWRQGGADNGRDIEGIWTVETPLSVEDCRWFFECKHYTAGVPPEQLTSKIAWADAEQPACLVILISSYLTNNARNWLDQIRVQKRYRILVIEGPELKRLIIRFPALIEQHFATNRYEKLLLDARRHHNEYRIALSYDLLYALSKHLSPSKLTINDLGFLFIGLYGQYKHFEDRNDYYGNFHPKVMTPFYDRLRELATKTAIEVFVQYRGNYDYLDGSGFWDDMESWTPGMEGESEAAYEYSRLHLNYRGPSTTWAIGHYLFFRIPTGEAFEIFCIEDSEFSTSARYYPKVNTSTVDELCIEATDEFRALLKKYALVFRRPPNE
;
A
#
# COMPACT_ATOMS: atom_id res chain seq x y z
N MET A 1 -1.68 -0.43 -1.28
CA MET A 1 -2.61 -0.30 -2.43
C MET A 1 -2.99 1.15 -2.68
N ILE A 2 -3.42 1.47 -3.91
CA ILE A 2 -3.95 2.76 -4.34
C ILE A 2 -5.47 2.68 -4.36
N TYR A 3 -6.12 3.70 -3.82
CA TYR A 3 -7.58 3.82 -3.73
C TYR A 3 -8.08 5.11 -4.36
N ASN A 4 -9.27 5.05 -4.94
CA ASN A 4 -9.98 6.17 -5.56
C ASN A 4 -11.37 6.34 -4.93
N ALA A 5 -12.10 7.38 -5.35
CA ALA A 5 -13.43 7.68 -4.82
C ALA A 5 -14.47 6.58 -5.11
N GLU A 6 -14.24 5.81 -6.16
CA GLU A 6 -15.07 4.68 -6.56
C GLU A 6 -14.93 3.49 -5.60
N ASP A 7 -13.79 3.37 -4.90
CA ASP A 7 -13.58 2.33 -3.89
C ASP A 7 -14.33 2.61 -2.58
N VAL A 8 -14.82 3.85 -2.39
CA VAL A 8 -15.63 4.23 -1.23
C VAL A 8 -17.11 4.05 -1.58
N ILE A 9 -17.67 2.89 -1.22
CA ILE A 9 -19.04 2.49 -1.56
C ILE A 9 -19.90 2.51 -0.29
N PHE A 10 -20.50 3.67 0.02
CA PHE A 10 -21.28 3.83 1.25
C PHE A 10 -22.47 2.87 1.34
N ASP A 11 -23.05 2.44 0.23
CA ASP A 11 -24.21 1.53 0.19
C ASP A 11 -23.93 0.13 0.80
N GLN A 12 -22.66 -0.21 1.03
CA GLN A 12 -22.25 -1.44 1.70
C GLN A 12 -22.25 -1.33 3.23
N LEU A 13 -22.43 -0.12 3.77
CA LEU A 13 -22.41 0.14 5.21
C LEU A 13 -23.82 0.27 5.76
N SER A 14 -24.05 -0.26 6.96
CA SER A 14 -25.18 0.15 7.80
C SER A 14 -24.99 1.57 8.33
N SER A 15 -26.06 2.19 8.86
CA SER A 15 -25.98 3.51 9.49
C SER A 15 -24.95 3.57 10.63
N THR A 16 -24.88 2.52 11.46
CA THR A 16 -23.90 2.44 12.54
C THR A 16 -22.47 2.27 12.02
N GLU A 17 -22.26 1.51 10.94
CA GLU A 17 -20.93 1.39 10.31
C GLU A 17 -20.50 2.70 9.65
N PHE A 18 -21.44 3.45 9.05
CA PHE A 18 -21.16 4.78 8.52
C PHE A 18 -20.77 5.78 9.63
N GLU A 19 -21.49 5.78 10.76
CA GLU A 19 -21.09 6.56 11.94
C GLU A 19 -19.69 6.17 12.44
N ARG A 20 -19.39 4.87 12.50
CA ARG A 20 -18.06 4.38 12.87
C ARG A 20 -16.97 4.90 11.93
N LEU A 21 -17.20 4.81 10.62
CA LEU A 21 -16.30 5.34 9.61
C LEU A 21 -16.06 6.84 9.81
N CYS A 22 -17.12 7.61 10.07
CA CYS A 22 -17.00 9.04 10.36
C CYS A 22 -16.21 9.30 11.64
N TYR A 23 -16.44 8.54 12.71
CA TYR A 23 -15.66 8.63 13.95
C TYR A 23 -14.17 8.41 13.70
N GLU A 24 -13.81 7.32 13.01
CA GLU A 24 -12.42 6.99 12.71
C GLU A 24 -11.78 8.01 11.75
N LEU A 25 -12.55 8.58 10.81
CA LEU A 25 -12.12 9.68 9.96
C LEU A 25 -11.79 10.93 10.78
N LEU A 26 -12.67 11.33 11.70
CA LEU A 26 -12.46 12.50 12.55
C LEU A 26 -11.24 12.32 13.46
N PHE A 27 -11.03 11.11 13.99
CA PHE A 27 -9.84 10.79 14.76
C PHE A 27 -8.57 11.00 13.94
N ARG A 28 -8.53 10.49 12.70
CA ARG A 28 -7.40 10.67 11.79
C ARG A 28 -7.21 12.10 11.30
N LEU A 29 -8.28 12.90 11.26
CA LEU A 29 -8.22 14.34 10.98
C LEU A 29 -7.66 15.16 12.16
N GLY A 30 -7.45 14.54 13.34
CA GLY A 30 -6.80 15.16 14.48
C GLY A 30 -7.76 15.73 15.54
N TYR A 31 -9.06 15.44 15.47
CA TYR A 31 -9.97 15.83 16.54
C TYR A 31 -9.66 15.04 17.82
N ARG A 32 -9.65 15.74 18.95
CA ARG A 32 -9.31 15.20 20.27
C ARG A 32 -10.57 14.93 21.09
N GLN A 33 -10.45 14.09 22.11
CA GLN A 33 -11.56 13.75 23.03
C GLN A 33 -12.86 13.35 22.31
N LEU A 34 -12.73 12.59 21.22
CA LEU A 34 -13.87 12.15 20.43
C LEU A 34 -14.73 11.17 21.22
N THR A 35 -16.00 11.51 21.39
CA THR A 35 -17.01 10.69 22.04
C THR A 35 -18.05 10.27 21.03
N TRP A 36 -18.15 8.97 20.74
CA TRP A 36 -19.24 8.39 19.95
C TRP A 36 -20.40 8.06 20.87
N ARG A 37 -21.56 8.64 20.61
CA ARG A 37 -22.78 8.41 21.37
C ARG A 37 -23.60 7.33 20.65
N GLN A 38 -23.71 6.16 21.28
CA GLN A 38 -24.56 5.06 20.80
C GLN A 38 -25.68 4.82 21.81
N GLY A 39 -26.95 5.02 21.40
CA GLY A 39 -28.11 4.66 22.23
C GLY A 39 -29.30 5.61 22.12
N GLY A 40 -30.46 5.19 22.65
CA GLY A 40 -31.76 5.86 22.50
C GLY A 40 -31.92 7.14 23.31
N ALA A 41 -31.25 8.21 22.87
CA ALA A 41 -31.60 9.63 22.93
C ALA A 41 -30.34 10.42 22.52
N ASP A 42 -29.95 10.32 21.25
CA ASP A 42 -28.85 11.14 20.73
C ASP A 42 -29.29 12.60 20.83
N ASN A 43 -28.78 13.32 21.82
CA ASN A 43 -29.02 14.74 22.12
C ASN A 43 -28.51 15.64 20.98
N GLY A 44 -28.99 15.38 19.77
CA GLY A 44 -28.75 16.16 18.57
C GLY A 44 -27.44 15.93 17.84
N ARG A 45 -26.67 14.88 18.15
CA ARG A 45 -25.38 14.56 17.52
C ARG A 45 -25.00 13.11 17.77
N ASP A 46 -24.26 12.54 16.83
CA ASP A 46 -23.77 11.15 16.93
C ASP A 46 -22.34 11.15 17.50
N ILE A 47 -21.54 12.16 17.16
CA ILE A 47 -20.16 12.30 17.62
C ILE A 47 -19.92 13.73 18.12
N GLU A 48 -19.14 13.86 19.20
CA GLU A 48 -18.60 15.14 19.65
C GLU A 48 -17.09 15.06 19.82
N GLY A 49 -16.39 16.16 19.57
CA GLY A 49 -14.95 16.25 19.73
C GLY A 49 -14.47 17.67 19.98
N ILE A 50 -13.17 17.79 20.23
CA ILE A 50 -12.49 19.06 20.45
C ILE A 50 -11.51 19.31 19.31
N TRP A 51 -11.54 20.53 18.78
CA TRP A 51 -10.52 21.06 17.91
C TRP A 51 -9.76 22.16 18.63
N THR A 52 -8.44 22.10 18.63
CA THR A 52 -7.60 23.10 19.30
C THR A 52 -7.10 24.11 18.28
N VAL A 53 -7.39 25.37 18.54
CA VAL A 53 -6.86 26.48 17.77
C VAL A 53 -5.72 27.07 18.56
N GLU A 54 -4.51 26.89 18.06
CA GLU A 54 -3.33 27.56 18.59
C GLU A 54 -3.10 28.85 17.80
N THR A 55 -3.07 29.96 18.53
CA THR A 55 -2.66 31.27 18.03
C THR A 55 -1.38 31.70 18.75
N PRO A 56 -0.64 32.70 18.25
CA PRO A 56 0.50 33.24 18.99
C PRO A 56 0.15 33.79 20.40
N LEU A 57 -1.15 33.98 20.70
CA LEU A 57 -1.62 34.60 21.94
C LEU A 57 -2.39 33.65 22.86
N SER A 58 -2.96 32.57 22.33
CA SER A 58 -3.82 31.66 23.08
C SER A 58 -3.86 30.26 22.47
N VAL A 59 -4.18 29.29 23.32
CA VAL A 59 -4.58 27.94 22.90
C VAL A 59 -6.02 27.76 23.35
N GLU A 60 -6.92 27.59 22.39
CA GLU A 60 -8.36 27.52 22.64
C GLU A 60 -8.94 26.20 22.16
N ASP A 61 -9.64 25.51 23.06
CA ASP A 61 -10.36 24.28 22.77
C ASP A 61 -11.79 24.60 22.34
N CYS A 62 -12.10 24.33 21.09
CA CYS A 62 -13.43 24.51 20.51
C CYS A 62 -14.18 23.18 20.49
N ARG A 63 -15.42 23.18 20.98
CA ARG A 63 -16.32 22.01 20.87
C ARG A 63 -16.91 21.90 19.47
N TRP A 64 -16.82 20.72 18.88
CA TRP A 64 -17.39 20.39 17.57
C TRP A 64 -18.40 19.25 17.70
N PHE A 65 -19.55 19.43 17.08
CA PHE A 65 -20.59 18.42 16.97
C PHE A 65 -20.63 17.87 15.56
N PHE A 66 -20.84 16.56 15.44
CA PHE A 66 -20.93 15.87 14.18
C PHE A 66 -22.19 15.02 14.16
N GLU A 67 -22.96 15.18 13.09
CA GLU A 67 -24.13 14.40 12.76
C GLU A 67 -23.83 13.60 11.49
N CYS A 68 -24.08 12.30 11.52
CA CYS A 68 -23.87 11.37 10.43
C CYS A 68 -25.23 10.96 9.85
N LYS A 69 -25.48 11.31 8.60
CA LYS A 69 -26.69 10.91 7.87
C LYS A 69 -26.34 9.92 6.77
N HIS A 70 -26.55 8.64 7.05
CA HIS A 70 -26.45 7.58 6.06
C HIS A 70 -27.76 7.44 5.28
N TYR A 71 -27.79 7.97 4.06
CA TYR A 71 -28.93 7.92 3.14
C TYR A 71 -28.46 7.51 1.74
N THR A 72 -29.35 6.85 1.00
CA THR A 72 -29.19 6.61 -0.44
C THR A 72 -29.79 7.74 -1.28
N ALA A 73 -30.85 8.37 -0.78
CA ALA A 73 -31.53 9.51 -1.40
C ALA A 73 -31.14 10.85 -0.77
N GLY A 74 -31.70 11.95 -1.29
CA GLY A 74 -31.48 13.28 -0.74
C GLY A 74 -32.05 13.43 0.68
N VAL A 75 -31.28 14.03 1.59
CA VAL A 75 -31.71 14.31 2.97
C VAL A 75 -32.61 15.56 2.99
N PRO A 76 -33.84 15.47 3.54
CA PRO A 76 -34.76 16.58 3.59
C PRO A 76 -34.61 17.40 4.91
N PRO A 77 -35.15 18.63 5.00
CA PRO A 77 -34.95 19.53 6.14
C PRO A 77 -35.36 18.91 7.49
N GLU A 78 -36.41 18.09 7.50
CA GLU A 78 -37.01 17.53 8.72
C GLU A 78 -36.02 16.61 9.46
N GLN A 79 -35.07 16.02 8.75
CA GLN A 79 -34.02 15.18 9.32
C GLN A 79 -32.92 15.98 10.04
N LEU A 80 -32.89 17.30 9.86
CA LEU A 80 -31.85 18.19 10.37
C LEU A 80 -32.37 19.10 11.50
N THR A 81 -33.67 19.39 11.54
CA THR A 81 -34.28 20.36 12.47
C THR A 81 -33.96 20.07 13.93
N SER A 82 -34.10 18.81 14.37
CA SER A 82 -33.82 18.44 15.76
C SER A 82 -32.34 18.62 16.12
N LYS A 83 -31.43 18.36 15.19
CA LYS A 83 -29.98 18.48 15.36
C LYS A 83 -29.55 19.95 15.53
N ILE A 84 -30.19 20.84 14.77
CA ILE A 84 -30.02 22.28 14.93
C ILE A 84 -30.55 22.76 16.29
N ALA A 85 -31.73 22.29 16.71
CA ALA A 85 -32.32 22.70 17.99
C ALA A 85 -31.42 22.33 19.20
N TRP A 86 -30.78 21.16 19.16
CA TRP A 86 -29.80 20.77 20.19
C TRP A 86 -28.51 21.58 20.13
N ALA A 87 -28.01 21.90 18.94
CA ALA A 87 -26.86 22.79 18.79
C ALA A 87 -27.18 24.23 19.24
N ASP A 88 -28.42 24.71 19.08
CA ASP A 88 -28.89 25.96 19.69
C ASP A 88 -28.86 25.91 21.22
N ALA A 89 -29.19 24.77 21.82
CA ALA A 89 -29.17 24.62 23.27
C ALA A 89 -27.74 24.57 23.84
N GLU A 90 -26.84 23.85 23.16
CA GLU A 90 -25.48 23.60 23.67
C GLU A 90 -24.39 24.53 23.13
N GLN A 91 -24.70 25.32 22.09
CA GLN A 91 -23.81 26.34 21.50
C GLN A 91 -22.38 25.83 21.21
N PRO A 92 -22.19 24.75 20.40
CA PRO A 92 -20.86 24.33 19.98
C PRO A 92 -20.18 25.41 19.14
N ALA A 93 -18.88 25.32 18.90
CA ALA A 93 -18.23 26.22 17.93
C ALA A 93 -18.66 25.89 16.49
N CYS A 94 -18.87 24.61 16.21
CA CYS A 94 -19.30 24.14 14.90
C CYS A 94 -20.20 22.89 15.01
N LEU A 95 -21.23 22.85 14.16
CA LEU A 95 -22.02 21.66 13.83
C LEU A 95 -21.65 21.22 12.42
N VAL A 96 -21.23 19.97 12.25
CA VAL A 96 -20.87 19.37 10.96
C VAL A 96 -21.86 18.27 10.64
N ILE A 97 -22.42 18.30 9.43
CA ILE A 97 -23.35 17.29 8.94
C ILE A 97 -22.63 16.49 7.86
N LEU A 98 -22.29 15.25 8.18
CA LEU A 98 -21.64 14.29 7.29
C LEU A 98 -22.71 13.43 6.62
N ILE A 99 -22.80 13.47 5.30
CA ILE A 99 -23.88 12.81 4.55
C ILE A 99 -23.27 11.86 3.52
N SER A 100 -23.70 10.60 3.51
CA SER A 100 -23.25 9.62 2.49
C SER A 100 -23.76 9.94 1.09
N SER A 101 -24.94 10.57 0.99
CA SER A 101 -25.57 11.06 -0.23
C SER A 101 -25.41 12.59 -0.41
N TYR A 102 -26.52 13.33 -0.38
CA TYR A 102 -26.63 14.75 -0.64
C TYR A 102 -27.86 15.34 0.07
N LEU A 103 -27.91 16.67 0.21
CA LEU A 103 -29.07 17.44 0.63
C LEU A 103 -30.05 17.63 -0.52
N THR A 104 -31.34 17.53 -0.23
CA THR A 104 -32.37 18.02 -1.16
C THR A 104 -32.24 19.54 -1.36
N ASN A 105 -32.73 20.06 -2.49
CA ASN A 105 -32.74 21.51 -2.74
C ASN A 105 -33.47 22.29 -1.64
N ASN A 106 -34.59 21.73 -1.13
CA ASN A 106 -35.34 22.32 -0.03
C ASN A 106 -34.49 22.37 1.26
N ALA A 107 -33.78 21.29 1.59
CA ALA A 107 -32.88 21.25 2.75
C ALA A 107 -31.74 22.28 2.62
N ARG A 108 -31.14 22.41 1.43
CA ARG A 108 -30.07 23.39 1.20
C ARG A 108 -30.58 24.83 1.38
N ASN A 109 -31.69 25.18 0.73
CA ASN A 109 -32.29 26.53 0.84
C ASN A 109 -32.68 26.86 2.28
N TRP A 110 -33.28 25.90 2.99
CA TRP A 110 -33.61 26.05 4.40
C TRP A 110 -32.36 26.24 5.27
N LEU A 111 -31.31 25.44 5.04
CA LEU A 111 -30.09 25.52 5.83
C LEU A 111 -29.35 26.84 5.64
N ASP A 112 -29.35 27.39 4.43
CA ASP A 112 -28.73 28.69 4.14
C ASP A 112 -29.43 29.85 4.88
N GLN A 113 -30.76 29.79 5.02
CA GLN A 113 -31.52 30.74 5.84
C GLN A 113 -31.26 30.57 7.33
N ILE A 114 -31.05 29.33 7.78
CA ILE A 114 -30.77 29.03 9.19
C ILE A 114 -29.35 29.46 9.57
N ARG A 115 -28.35 29.20 8.72
CA ARG A 115 -26.92 29.50 8.96
C ARG A 115 -26.67 30.93 9.43
N VAL A 116 -27.32 31.92 8.80
CA VAL A 116 -27.14 33.34 9.15
C VAL A 116 -27.71 33.73 10.52
N GLN A 117 -28.57 32.88 11.09
CA GLN A 117 -29.22 33.12 12.39
C GLN A 117 -28.44 32.49 13.55
N LYS A 118 -27.45 31.63 13.28
CA LYS A 118 -26.76 30.86 14.30
C LYS A 118 -25.49 31.54 14.78
N ARG A 119 -25.19 31.37 16.07
CA ARG A 119 -23.93 31.84 16.70
C ARG A 119 -22.76 30.89 16.48
N TYR A 120 -23.02 29.73 15.90
CA TYR A 120 -22.06 28.69 15.61
C TYR A 120 -22.05 28.38 14.11
N ARG A 121 -20.95 27.78 13.63
CA ARG A 121 -20.80 27.44 12.22
C ARG A 121 -21.57 26.16 11.90
N ILE A 122 -22.20 26.11 10.72
CA ILE A 122 -22.80 24.87 10.19
C ILE A 122 -22.11 24.47 8.89
N LEU A 123 -21.37 23.36 8.94
CA LEU A 123 -20.72 22.76 7.77
C LEU A 123 -21.50 21.53 7.31
N VAL A 124 -21.55 21.33 6.00
CA VAL A 124 -22.15 20.14 5.40
C VAL A 124 -21.12 19.54 4.47
N ILE A 125 -20.84 18.26 4.65
CA ILE A 125 -19.94 17.48 3.81
C ILE A 125 -20.76 16.36 3.20
N GLU A 126 -21.04 16.49 1.90
CA GLU A 126 -21.84 15.53 1.13
C GLU A 126 -20.96 14.43 0.54
N GLY A 127 -21.59 13.37 0.03
CA GLY A 127 -20.93 12.13 -0.38
C GLY A 127 -19.67 12.33 -1.22
N PRO A 128 -19.69 13.13 -2.31
CA PRO A 128 -18.49 13.36 -3.12
C PRO A 128 -17.32 14.00 -2.36
N GLU A 129 -17.60 14.95 -1.46
CA GLU A 129 -16.57 15.60 -0.65
C GLU A 129 -16.08 14.66 0.46
N LEU A 130 -16.99 13.92 1.09
CA LEU A 130 -16.66 12.93 2.11
C LEU A 130 -15.75 11.84 1.55
N LYS A 131 -16.03 11.35 0.34
CA LYS A 131 -15.15 10.40 -0.38
C LYS A 131 -13.74 10.97 -0.57
N ARG A 132 -13.61 12.23 -0.98
CA ARG A 132 -12.30 12.89 -1.13
C ARG A 132 -11.52 12.96 0.18
N LEU A 133 -12.21 13.18 1.30
CA LEU A 133 -11.57 13.16 2.62
C LEU A 133 -11.11 11.74 3.00
N ILE A 134 -11.94 10.73 2.77
CA ILE A 134 -11.65 9.33 3.14
C ILE A 134 -10.44 8.78 2.36
N ILE A 135 -10.30 9.09 1.05
CA ILE A 135 -9.18 8.61 0.21
C ILE A 135 -7.81 9.04 0.73
N ARG A 136 -7.74 10.14 1.48
CA ARG A 136 -6.50 10.59 2.13
C ARG A 136 -6.02 9.63 3.22
N PHE A 137 -6.86 8.68 3.63
CA PHE A 137 -6.58 7.70 4.67
C PHE A 137 -6.85 6.28 4.14
N PRO A 138 -5.94 5.69 3.34
CA PRO A 138 -6.09 4.35 2.78
C PRO A 138 -6.52 3.27 3.78
N ALA A 139 -6.00 3.31 5.00
CA ALA A 139 -6.35 2.38 6.07
C ALA A 139 -7.85 2.37 6.43
N LEU A 140 -8.58 3.49 6.26
CA LEU A 140 -10.04 3.49 6.43
C LEU A 140 -10.72 2.73 5.29
N ILE A 141 -10.20 2.84 4.07
CA ILE A 141 -10.75 2.14 2.92
C ILE A 141 -10.52 0.64 3.05
N GLU A 142 -9.31 0.26 3.46
CA GLU A 142 -8.96 -1.13 3.76
C GLU A 142 -9.86 -1.75 4.83
N GLN A 143 -10.20 -0.99 5.86
CA GLN A 143 -11.00 -1.49 6.98
C GLN A 143 -12.49 -1.60 6.64
N HIS A 144 -13.05 -0.61 5.93
CA HIS A 144 -14.51 -0.49 5.73
C HIS A 144 -14.98 -0.88 4.34
N PHE A 145 -14.09 -0.87 3.33
CA PHE A 145 -14.44 -1.03 1.92
C PHE A 145 -13.51 -1.97 1.14
N ALA A 146 -12.67 -2.78 1.78
CA ALA A 146 -11.90 -3.81 1.07
C ALA A 146 -12.88 -4.79 0.38
N THR A 147 -13.15 -4.51 -0.90
CA THR A 147 -14.32 -5.02 -1.63
C THR A 147 -14.11 -6.44 -2.15
N ASN A 148 -12.86 -6.88 -2.27
CA ASN A 148 -12.52 -8.22 -2.71
C ASN A 148 -11.68 -8.95 -1.64
N ARG A 149 -12.04 -10.21 -1.36
CA ARG A 149 -11.31 -11.11 -0.47
C ARG A 149 -9.81 -11.18 -0.74
N TYR A 150 -9.38 -11.01 -2.00
CA TYR A 150 -7.97 -11.08 -2.36
C TYR A 150 -7.19 -9.81 -2.03
N GLU A 151 -7.83 -8.64 -2.09
CA GLU A 151 -7.24 -7.39 -1.61
C GLU A 151 -7.02 -7.48 -0.10
N LYS A 152 -8.04 -7.93 0.64
CA LYS A 152 -7.92 -8.19 2.08
C LYS A 152 -6.82 -9.22 2.38
N LEU A 153 -6.75 -10.30 1.61
CA LEU A 153 -5.75 -11.34 1.78
C LEU A 153 -4.31 -10.82 1.57
N LEU A 154 -4.08 -9.92 0.60
CA LEU A 154 -2.79 -9.25 0.43
C LEU A 154 -2.44 -8.39 1.65
N LEU A 155 -3.40 -7.60 2.15
CA LEU A 155 -3.19 -6.73 3.30
C LEU A 155 -2.92 -7.53 4.59
N ASP A 156 -3.67 -8.59 4.82
CA ASP A 156 -3.47 -9.50 5.95
C ASP A 156 -2.11 -10.20 5.83
N ALA A 157 -1.72 -10.63 4.62
CA ALA A 157 -0.41 -11.24 4.39
C ALA A 157 0.75 -10.27 4.66
N ARG A 158 0.64 -9.00 4.24
CA ARG A 158 1.61 -7.95 4.57
C ARG A 158 1.70 -7.74 6.08
N ARG A 159 0.55 -7.65 6.77
CA ARG A 159 0.51 -7.51 8.23
C ARG A 159 1.17 -8.69 8.92
N HIS A 160 0.84 -9.91 8.53
CA HIS A 160 1.43 -11.12 9.11
C HIS A 160 2.93 -11.25 8.82
N HIS A 161 3.40 -10.82 7.64
CA HIS A 161 4.82 -10.74 7.36
C HIS A 161 5.51 -9.72 8.28
N ASN A 162 4.94 -8.52 8.43
CA ASN A 162 5.51 -7.47 9.28
C ASN A 162 5.55 -7.85 10.76
N GLU A 163 4.49 -8.49 11.26
CA GLU A 163 4.37 -8.86 12.68
C GLU A 163 5.10 -10.15 13.03
N TYR A 164 5.05 -11.17 12.16
CA TYR A 164 5.47 -12.53 12.49
C TYR A 164 6.52 -13.11 11.53
N ARG A 165 6.97 -12.34 10.51
CA ARG A 165 7.91 -12.80 9.47
C ARG A 165 7.44 -14.05 8.74
N ILE A 166 6.12 -14.18 8.57
CA ILE A 166 5.53 -15.25 7.78
C ILE A 166 5.77 -14.95 6.30
N ALA A 167 6.46 -15.86 5.61
CA ALA A 167 6.66 -15.79 4.17
C ALA A 167 5.35 -16.06 3.42
N LEU A 168 5.20 -15.46 2.25
CA LEU A 168 4.11 -15.81 1.34
C LEU A 168 4.30 -17.27 0.90
N SER A 169 3.20 -17.99 0.69
CA SER A 169 3.24 -19.29 0.01
C SER A 169 3.02 -19.11 -1.49
N TYR A 170 3.52 -20.01 -2.31
CA TYR A 170 3.27 -20.01 -3.74
C TYR A 170 1.78 -20.06 -4.09
N ASP A 171 0.97 -20.87 -3.41
CA ASP A 171 -0.48 -20.96 -3.65
C ASP A 171 -1.17 -19.62 -3.38
N LEU A 172 -0.75 -18.92 -2.32
CA LEU A 172 -1.22 -17.57 -2.03
C LEU A 172 -0.83 -16.60 -3.14
N LEU A 173 0.43 -16.58 -3.58
CA LEU A 173 0.90 -15.73 -4.67
C LEU A 173 0.16 -16.01 -5.98
N TYR A 174 -0.10 -17.28 -6.28
CA TYR A 174 -0.87 -17.71 -7.44
C TYR A 174 -2.32 -17.24 -7.38
N ALA A 175 -2.96 -17.34 -6.21
CA ALA A 175 -4.30 -16.85 -6.02
C ALA A 175 -4.37 -15.32 -6.15
N LEU A 176 -3.42 -14.60 -5.54
CA LEU A 176 -3.33 -13.15 -5.64
C LEU A 176 -3.10 -12.68 -7.08
N SER A 177 -2.21 -13.34 -7.83
CA SER A 177 -1.92 -12.93 -9.22
C SER A 177 -3.08 -13.08 -10.19
N LYS A 178 -4.00 -14.00 -9.91
CA LYS A 178 -5.22 -14.19 -10.72
C LYS A 178 -6.33 -13.20 -10.45
N HIS A 179 -6.36 -12.61 -9.25
CA HIS A 179 -7.57 -11.94 -8.76
C HIS A 179 -7.35 -10.51 -8.26
N LEU A 180 -6.09 -10.09 -8.04
CA LEU A 180 -5.78 -8.70 -7.76
C LEU A 180 -5.82 -7.87 -9.05
N SER A 181 -6.37 -6.67 -8.94
CA SER A 181 -6.28 -5.68 -10.02
C SER A 181 -4.89 -5.02 -10.00
N PRO A 182 -4.06 -5.16 -11.05
CA PRO A 182 -2.72 -4.58 -11.07
C PRO A 182 -2.73 -3.06 -10.87
N SER A 183 -3.73 -2.35 -11.39
CA SER A 183 -3.84 -0.89 -11.30
C SER A 183 -3.94 -0.36 -9.86
N LYS A 184 -4.38 -1.19 -8.91
CA LYS A 184 -4.48 -0.86 -7.48
C LYS A 184 -3.19 -1.11 -6.71
N LEU A 185 -2.19 -1.76 -7.31
CA LEU A 185 -0.94 -2.07 -6.62
C LEU A 185 0.00 -0.87 -6.63
N THR A 186 0.57 -0.60 -5.46
CA THR A 186 1.71 0.32 -5.28
C THR A 186 3.01 -0.39 -5.60
N ILE A 187 4.11 0.36 -5.69
CA ILE A 187 5.43 -0.25 -5.89
C ILE A 187 5.84 -1.15 -4.72
N ASN A 188 5.44 -0.81 -3.49
CA ASN A 188 5.68 -1.65 -2.31
C ASN A 188 4.89 -2.95 -2.35
N ASP A 189 3.63 -2.90 -2.82
CA ASP A 189 2.83 -4.12 -2.98
C ASP A 189 3.47 -5.05 -4.03
N LEU A 190 3.99 -4.49 -5.12
CA LEU A 190 4.72 -5.26 -6.13
C LEU A 190 6.04 -5.83 -5.57
N GLY A 191 6.85 -5.01 -4.91
CA GLY A 191 8.09 -5.47 -4.26
C GLY A 191 7.82 -6.64 -3.33
N PHE A 192 6.79 -6.55 -2.48
CA PHE A 192 6.37 -7.62 -1.58
C PHE A 192 6.01 -8.91 -2.31
N LEU A 193 5.24 -8.82 -3.41
CA LEU A 193 4.85 -9.99 -4.21
C LEU A 193 6.03 -10.64 -4.96
N PHE A 194 6.88 -9.82 -5.58
CA PHE A 194 8.03 -10.29 -6.36
C PHE A 194 9.11 -10.89 -5.46
N ILE A 195 9.51 -10.19 -4.39
CA ILE A 195 10.45 -10.73 -3.40
C ILE A 195 9.87 -11.99 -2.75
N GLY A 196 8.59 -11.98 -2.39
CA GLY A 196 7.93 -13.15 -1.81
C GLY A 196 7.91 -14.36 -2.73
N LEU A 197 7.86 -14.18 -4.05
CA LEU A 197 7.97 -15.28 -5.01
C LEU A 197 9.40 -15.81 -5.09
N TYR A 198 10.36 -14.97 -5.45
CA TYR A 198 11.73 -15.42 -5.71
C TYR A 198 12.46 -15.88 -4.44
N GLY A 199 12.12 -15.32 -3.28
CA GLY A 199 12.62 -15.80 -1.99
C GLY A 199 12.15 -17.23 -1.63
N GLN A 200 11.14 -17.77 -2.31
CA GLN A 200 10.74 -19.18 -2.14
C GLN A 200 11.52 -20.15 -3.04
N TYR A 201 12.35 -19.69 -3.95
CA TYR A 201 12.98 -20.55 -4.95
C TYR A 201 13.75 -21.72 -4.33
N LYS A 202 14.64 -21.46 -3.37
CA LYS A 202 15.40 -22.51 -2.66
C LYS A 202 14.49 -23.54 -1.99
N HIS A 203 13.37 -23.09 -1.42
CA HIS A 203 12.38 -24.00 -0.83
C HIS A 203 11.71 -24.92 -1.88
N PHE A 204 11.63 -24.51 -3.14
CA PHE A 204 11.14 -25.36 -4.23
C PHE A 204 12.22 -26.33 -4.72
N GLU A 205 13.45 -25.85 -4.94
CA GLU A 205 14.57 -26.72 -5.35
C GLU A 205 14.84 -27.83 -4.34
N ASP A 206 14.85 -27.50 -3.05
CA ASP A 206 15.08 -28.48 -1.97
C ASP A 206 13.96 -29.53 -1.86
N ARG A 207 12.77 -29.25 -2.42
CA ARG A 207 11.56 -30.10 -2.31
C ARG A 207 11.27 -30.93 -3.57
N ASN A 208 12.28 -31.09 -4.43
CA ASN A 208 12.28 -31.62 -5.80
C ASN A 208 11.36 -32.83 -6.16
N ASP A 209 10.71 -33.49 -5.21
CA ASP A 209 9.94 -34.72 -5.44
C ASP A 209 8.41 -34.60 -5.34
N TYR A 210 7.81 -33.51 -4.82
CA TYR A 210 6.36 -33.54 -4.48
C TYR A 210 5.46 -32.36 -4.93
N TYR A 211 5.98 -31.17 -5.27
CA TYR A 211 5.14 -29.96 -5.43
C TYR A 211 5.21 -29.23 -6.77
N GLY A 212 5.83 -29.81 -7.81
CA GLY A 212 5.91 -29.22 -9.15
C GLY A 212 6.93 -28.09 -9.27
N ASN A 213 7.14 -27.61 -10.50
CA ASN A 213 8.21 -26.66 -10.83
C ASN A 213 7.85 -25.24 -10.36
N PHE A 214 8.82 -24.52 -9.79
CA PHE A 214 8.74 -23.07 -9.57
C PHE A 214 8.43 -22.37 -10.90
N HIS A 215 7.35 -21.56 -10.94
CA HIS A 215 6.90 -20.96 -12.20
C HIS A 215 6.80 -19.43 -12.12
N PRO A 216 7.83 -18.68 -12.54
CA PRO A 216 7.87 -17.22 -12.41
C PRO A 216 6.78 -16.52 -13.22
N LYS A 217 6.21 -17.17 -14.26
CA LYS A 217 5.12 -16.58 -15.07
C LYS A 217 3.85 -16.29 -14.25
N VAL A 218 3.73 -16.77 -13.01
CA VAL A 218 2.66 -16.37 -12.08
C VAL A 218 2.60 -14.85 -11.90
N MET A 219 3.72 -14.14 -12.03
CA MET A 219 3.78 -12.67 -11.89
C MET A 219 3.54 -11.90 -13.19
N THR A 220 3.30 -12.59 -14.31
CA THR A 220 3.02 -11.96 -15.61
C THR A 220 1.92 -10.88 -15.56
N PRO A 221 0.80 -11.07 -14.83
CA PRO A 221 -0.25 -10.04 -14.73
C PRO A 221 0.23 -8.69 -14.17
N PHE A 222 1.40 -8.66 -13.51
CA PHE A 222 1.93 -7.48 -12.83
C PHE A 222 3.08 -6.78 -13.57
N TYR A 223 3.59 -7.34 -14.68
CA TYR A 223 4.73 -6.75 -15.39
C TYR A 223 4.45 -5.36 -15.95
N ASP A 224 3.26 -5.15 -16.51
CA ASP A 224 2.89 -3.84 -17.06
C ASP A 224 2.82 -2.78 -15.95
N ARG A 225 2.23 -3.13 -14.82
CA ARG A 225 2.17 -2.24 -13.66
C ARG A 225 3.55 -1.95 -13.09
N LEU A 226 4.41 -2.96 -13.00
CA LEU A 226 5.80 -2.76 -12.57
C LEU A 226 6.54 -1.84 -13.52
N ARG A 227 6.33 -1.97 -14.83
CA ARG A 227 6.91 -1.07 -15.85
C ARG A 227 6.46 0.37 -15.69
N GLU A 228 5.19 0.60 -15.34
CA GLU A 228 4.65 1.95 -15.08
C GLU A 228 5.28 2.61 -13.85
N LEU A 229 5.55 1.83 -12.79
CA LEU A 229 6.00 2.34 -11.50
C LEU A 229 7.53 2.34 -11.34
N ALA A 230 8.26 1.54 -12.12
CA ALA A 230 9.71 1.48 -12.08
C ALA A 230 10.35 2.70 -12.75
N THR A 231 11.46 3.19 -12.17
CA THR A 231 12.26 4.25 -12.78
C THR A 231 13.22 3.69 -13.82
N LYS A 232 13.79 4.55 -14.67
CA LYS A 232 14.87 4.20 -15.60
C LYS A 232 16.27 4.55 -15.08
N THR A 233 16.36 5.29 -13.97
CA THR A 233 17.61 5.89 -13.51
C THR A 233 18.31 5.06 -12.43
N ALA A 234 17.81 5.10 -11.18
CA ALA A 234 18.47 4.48 -10.05
C ALA A 234 17.45 3.98 -9.02
N ILE A 235 17.83 2.95 -8.25
CA ILE A 235 17.05 2.45 -7.13
C ILE A 235 17.27 3.36 -5.92
N GLU A 236 16.38 4.35 -5.76
CA GLU A 236 16.51 5.43 -4.77
C GLU A 236 16.66 4.91 -3.34
N VAL A 237 15.83 3.92 -2.96
CA VAL A 237 15.84 3.32 -1.61
C VAL A 237 17.20 2.67 -1.26
N PHE A 238 17.96 2.21 -2.26
CA PHE A 238 19.25 1.55 -2.07
C PHE A 238 20.43 2.52 -1.93
N VAL A 239 20.32 3.75 -2.48
CA VAL A 239 21.47 4.67 -2.64
C VAL A 239 22.22 4.91 -1.32
N GLN A 240 21.49 5.02 -0.21
CA GLN A 240 22.07 5.25 1.12
C GLN A 240 22.89 4.07 1.68
N TYR A 241 22.71 2.86 1.13
CA TYR A 241 23.37 1.64 1.59
C TYR A 241 24.55 1.23 0.72
N ARG A 242 24.83 1.93 -0.39
CA ARG A 242 25.95 1.59 -1.27
C ARG A 242 27.27 1.53 -0.49
N GLY A 243 27.99 0.42 -0.60
CA GLY A 243 29.23 0.15 0.14
C GLY A 243 29.05 -0.14 1.64
N ASN A 244 27.82 -0.22 2.15
CA ASN A 244 27.49 -0.49 3.55
C ASN A 244 26.39 -1.55 3.71
N TYR A 245 26.59 -2.69 3.06
CA TYR A 245 25.79 -3.89 3.22
C TYR A 245 26.67 -5.13 3.15
N ASP A 246 26.17 -6.25 3.65
CA ASP A 246 26.77 -7.58 3.51
C ASP A 246 25.75 -8.58 2.98
N TYR A 247 26.20 -9.64 2.31
CA TYR A 247 25.33 -10.68 1.77
C TYR A 247 25.00 -11.70 2.88
N LEU A 248 23.72 -12.02 3.04
CA LEU A 248 23.25 -13.03 4.01
C LEU A 248 23.01 -14.37 3.33
N ASP A 249 22.15 -14.35 2.31
CA ASP A 249 21.79 -15.48 1.48
C ASP A 249 21.34 -14.98 0.10
N GLY A 250 21.16 -15.89 -0.85
CA GLY A 250 20.68 -15.57 -2.19
C GLY A 250 20.29 -16.82 -2.95
N SER A 251 19.81 -16.66 -4.18
CA SER A 251 19.49 -17.73 -5.12
C SER A 251 19.36 -17.17 -6.53
N GLY A 252 19.80 -17.91 -7.52
CA GLY A 252 19.69 -17.52 -8.92
C GLY A 252 21.00 -17.75 -9.66
N PHE A 253 21.26 -16.93 -10.66
CA PHE A 253 22.43 -17.15 -11.51
C PHE A 253 23.77 -16.93 -10.80
N TRP A 254 23.82 -16.28 -9.62
CA TRP A 254 25.05 -16.29 -8.81
C TRP A 254 25.38 -17.70 -8.30
N ASP A 255 24.40 -18.41 -7.73
CA ASP A 255 24.56 -19.77 -7.20
C ASP A 255 24.90 -20.78 -8.33
N ASP A 256 24.24 -20.65 -9.49
CA ASP A 256 24.51 -21.48 -10.67
C ASP A 256 25.96 -21.29 -11.19
N MET A 257 26.49 -20.08 -11.09
CA MET A 257 27.83 -19.77 -11.58
C MET A 257 28.94 -20.23 -10.62
N GLU A 258 28.72 -20.21 -9.31
CA GLU A 258 29.68 -20.75 -8.33
C GLU A 258 29.85 -22.27 -8.47
N SER A 259 28.79 -22.97 -8.87
CA SER A 259 28.82 -24.40 -9.14
C SER A 259 29.37 -24.77 -10.53
N TRP A 260 29.66 -23.76 -11.38
CA TRP A 260 30.14 -23.97 -12.74
C TRP A 260 31.62 -24.42 -12.77
N THR A 261 31.87 -25.59 -13.34
CA THR A 261 33.24 -26.07 -13.63
C THR A 261 33.63 -25.81 -15.09
N PRO A 262 34.84 -25.29 -15.36
CA PRO A 262 35.34 -25.11 -16.72
C PRO A 262 35.30 -26.40 -17.55
N GLY A 263 34.39 -26.44 -18.54
CA GLY A 263 34.21 -27.59 -19.44
C GLY A 263 32.84 -28.27 -19.35
N MET A 264 32.00 -27.90 -18.37
CA MET A 264 30.58 -28.24 -18.41
C MET A 264 29.84 -27.22 -19.30
N GLU A 265 29.22 -27.69 -20.39
CA GLU A 265 28.21 -26.94 -21.14
C GLU A 265 26.91 -26.87 -20.31
N GLY A 266 26.97 -26.23 -19.14
CA GLY A 266 25.80 -25.90 -18.34
C GLY A 266 25.35 -24.49 -18.68
N GLU A 267 24.18 -24.35 -19.30
CA GLU A 267 23.48 -23.08 -19.38
C GLU A 267 22.85 -22.83 -18.00
N SER A 268 23.11 -21.70 -17.36
CA SER A 268 22.28 -21.29 -16.22
C SER A 268 20.87 -21.02 -16.77
N GLU A 269 19.91 -21.81 -16.33
CA GLU A 269 18.49 -21.63 -16.67
C GLU A 269 17.87 -20.46 -15.88
N ALA A 270 18.52 -20.02 -14.80
CA ALA A 270 18.03 -18.95 -13.94
C ALA A 270 18.09 -17.57 -14.63
N ALA A 271 16.92 -17.09 -15.07
CA ALA A 271 16.74 -15.75 -15.62
C ALA A 271 16.65 -14.65 -14.54
N TYR A 272 17.12 -14.91 -13.32
CA TYR A 272 16.97 -14.02 -12.16
C TYR A 272 18.09 -14.21 -11.12
N GLU A 273 18.25 -13.20 -10.28
CA GLU A 273 19.01 -13.25 -9.03
C GLU A 273 18.16 -12.68 -7.91
N TYR A 274 18.12 -13.37 -6.79
CA TYR A 274 17.60 -12.87 -5.53
C TYR A 274 18.71 -12.91 -4.47
N SER A 275 18.87 -11.83 -3.70
CA SER A 275 19.82 -11.81 -2.58
C SER A 275 19.21 -11.09 -1.38
N ARG A 276 19.43 -11.63 -0.19
CA ARG A 276 19.10 -10.98 1.08
C ARG A 276 20.35 -10.33 1.66
N LEU A 277 20.21 -9.07 2.05
CA LEU A 277 21.32 -8.21 2.46
C LEU A 277 21.16 -7.76 3.91
N HIS A 278 22.27 -7.72 4.64
CA HIS A 278 22.37 -7.06 5.92
C HIS A 278 22.83 -5.61 5.72
N LEU A 279 21.90 -4.67 5.86
CA LEU A 279 22.13 -3.25 5.62
C LEU A 279 22.69 -2.57 6.87
N ASN A 280 23.60 -1.62 6.68
CA ASN A 280 24.26 -0.86 7.75
C ASN A 280 24.99 -1.73 8.77
N TYR A 281 25.45 -2.92 8.39
CA TYR A 281 26.08 -3.89 9.29
C TYR A 281 27.32 -3.36 10.04
N ARG A 282 27.99 -2.32 9.50
CA ARG A 282 29.15 -1.67 10.13
C ARG A 282 28.76 -0.65 11.22
N GLY A 283 27.49 -0.26 11.28
CA GLY A 283 26.95 0.69 12.25
C GLY A 283 26.46 0.03 13.54
N PRO A 284 25.92 0.81 14.50
CA PRO A 284 25.30 0.27 15.70
C PRO A 284 24.06 -0.56 15.34
N SER A 285 23.78 -1.61 16.12
CA SER A 285 22.69 -2.55 15.86
C SER A 285 21.30 -1.93 15.77
N THR A 286 21.10 -0.76 16.35
CA THR A 286 19.87 0.03 16.24
C THR A 286 19.61 0.61 14.85
N THR A 287 20.59 0.56 13.96
CA THR A 287 20.52 1.07 12.58
C THR A 287 20.56 -0.03 11.53
N TRP A 288 20.68 -1.29 11.98
CA TRP A 288 20.68 -2.45 11.09
C TRP A 288 19.30 -2.64 10.47
N ALA A 289 19.28 -3.06 9.22
CA ALA A 289 18.07 -3.41 8.50
C ALA A 289 18.32 -4.61 7.58
N ILE A 290 17.24 -5.27 7.18
CA ILE A 290 17.29 -6.32 6.16
C ILE A 290 16.80 -5.74 4.84
N GLY A 291 17.58 -5.97 3.80
CA GLY A 291 17.24 -5.62 2.42
C GLY A 291 17.06 -6.86 1.57
N HIS A 292 16.25 -6.76 0.53
CA HIS A 292 16.11 -7.76 -0.50
C HIS A 292 16.44 -7.15 -1.84
N TYR A 293 17.35 -7.79 -2.54
CA TYR A 293 17.70 -7.50 -3.92
C TYR A 293 17.05 -8.54 -4.82
N LEU A 294 16.51 -8.09 -5.96
CA LEU A 294 16.02 -8.98 -7.00
C LEU A 294 16.31 -8.37 -8.36
N PHE A 295 17.02 -9.10 -9.21
CA PHE A 295 17.09 -8.84 -10.64
C PHE A 295 16.38 -9.97 -11.38
N PHE A 296 15.54 -9.69 -12.36
CA PHE A 296 14.95 -10.74 -13.19
C PHE A 296 14.64 -10.26 -14.60
N ARG A 297 14.68 -11.20 -15.54
CA ARG A 297 14.33 -11.00 -16.94
C ARG A 297 12.97 -11.60 -17.23
N ILE A 298 12.25 -10.96 -18.15
CA ILE A 298 10.99 -11.48 -18.67
C ILE A 298 11.16 -11.99 -20.11
N PRO A 299 10.27 -12.86 -20.62
CA PRO A 299 10.46 -13.54 -21.91
C PRO A 299 10.66 -12.61 -23.13
N THR A 300 10.19 -11.36 -23.04
CA THR A 300 10.38 -10.33 -24.08
C THR A 300 11.84 -9.88 -24.20
N GLY A 301 12.70 -10.20 -23.23
CA GLY A 301 14.10 -9.77 -23.15
C GLY A 301 14.32 -8.48 -22.34
N GLU A 302 13.24 -7.89 -21.83
CA GLU A 302 13.23 -6.80 -20.86
C GLU A 302 13.64 -7.33 -19.47
N ALA A 303 14.07 -6.44 -18.57
CA ALA A 303 14.39 -6.81 -17.19
C ALA A 303 13.99 -5.76 -16.18
N PHE A 304 13.96 -6.20 -14.92
CA PHE A 304 13.71 -5.38 -13.76
C PHE A 304 14.76 -5.66 -12.70
N GLU A 305 15.09 -4.61 -11.97
CA GLU A 305 15.85 -4.67 -10.74
C GLU A 305 14.97 -4.07 -9.64
N ILE A 306 14.78 -4.78 -8.54
CA ILE A 306 13.92 -4.42 -7.42
C ILE A 306 14.78 -4.46 -6.16
N PHE A 307 14.63 -3.45 -5.32
CA PHE A 307 15.17 -3.45 -3.97
C PHE A 307 14.09 -3.12 -2.95
N CYS A 308 14.01 -3.91 -1.90
CA CYS A 308 13.04 -3.75 -0.81
C CYS A 308 13.76 -3.70 0.55
N ILE A 309 13.26 -2.89 1.48
CA ILE A 309 13.66 -2.93 2.89
C ILE A 309 12.55 -3.59 3.70
N GLU A 310 12.89 -4.49 4.63
CA GLU A 310 11.93 -5.11 5.57
C GLU A 310 11.47 -4.15 6.70
N ASP A 311 10.99 -2.97 6.33
CA ASP A 311 10.33 -2.03 7.24
C ASP A 311 8.80 -2.24 7.26
N SER A 312 8.07 -1.38 7.99
CA SER A 312 6.61 -1.50 8.12
C SER A 312 5.86 -1.35 6.79
N GLU A 313 6.45 -0.69 5.80
CA GLU A 313 5.83 -0.44 4.50
C GLU A 313 6.36 -1.34 3.40
N PHE A 314 7.37 -2.16 3.69
CA PHE A 314 8.14 -2.89 2.70
C PHE A 314 8.69 -1.94 1.62
N SER A 315 9.35 -0.86 2.06
CA SER A 315 9.82 0.23 1.19
C SER A 315 10.55 -0.29 -0.03
N THR A 316 9.98 -0.06 -1.21
CA THR A 316 10.45 -0.64 -2.48
C THR A 316 10.85 0.43 -3.48
N SER A 317 11.91 0.17 -4.23
CA SER A 317 12.24 0.86 -5.47
C SER A 317 12.51 -0.18 -6.56
N ALA A 318 12.12 0.15 -7.79
CA ALA A 318 12.41 -0.70 -8.94
C ALA A 318 12.97 0.10 -10.10
N ARG A 319 13.88 -0.51 -10.85
CA ARG A 319 14.45 -0.01 -12.09
C ARG A 319 14.08 -0.93 -13.26
N TYR A 320 13.71 -0.31 -14.37
CA TYR A 320 13.30 -1.00 -15.59
C TYR A 320 14.36 -0.88 -16.69
N TYR A 321 14.69 -2.03 -17.29
CA TYR A 321 15.62 -2.15 -18.40
C TYR A 321 14.87 -2.61 -19.66
N PRO A 322 14.62 -1.72 -20.64
CA PRO A 322 13.95 -2.08 -21.88
C PRO A 322 14.73 -3.11 -22.71
N LYS A 323 16.04 -3.14 -22.53
CA LYS A 323 16.95 -4.09 -23.17
C LYS A 323 18.13 -4.31 -22.26
N VAL A 324 18.48 -5.57 -22.07
CA VAL A 324 19.63 -5.98 -21.27
C VAL A 324 20.78 -6.33 -22.19
N ASN A 325 21.99 -5.91 -21.82
CA ASN A 325 23.23 -6.26 -22.49
C ASN A 325 24.35 -6.47 -21.45
N THR A 326 25.56 -6.76 -21.92
CA THR A 326 26.71 -7.01 -21.04
C THR A 326 27.12 -5.80 -20.20
N SER A 327 26.80 -4.55 -20.61
CA SER A 327 27.06 -3.36 -19.80
C SER A 327 26.00 -3.16 -18.70
N THR A 328 24.82 -3.78 -18.81
CA THR A 328 23.78 -3.67 -17.77
C THR A 328 24.27 -4.17 -16.40
N VAL A 329 25.19 -5.15 -16.38
CA VAL A 329 25.85 -5.63 -15.14
C VAL A 329 26.58 -4.50 -14.42
N ASP A 330 27.17 -3.58 -15.17
CA ASP A 330 27.90 -2.44 -14.62
C ASP A 330 26.97 -1.38 -14.02
N GLU A 331 25.68 -1.48 -14.32
CA GLU A 331 24.65 -0.55 -13.86
C GLU A 331 23.80 -1.11 -12.71
N LEU A 332 23.97 -2.39 -12.33
CA LEU A 332 23.26 -2.99 -11.20
C LEU A 332 23.62 -2.27 -9.90
N CYS A 333 22.67 -2.19 -8.98
CA CYS A 333 22.84 -1.45 -7.74
C CYS A 333 23.79 -2.17 -6.76
N ILE A 334 23.75 -3.50 -6.73
CA ILE A 334 24.66 -4.33 -5.93
C ILE A 334 26.03 -4.45 -6.61
N GLU A 335 27.06 -4.58 -5.78
CA GLU A 335 28.45 -4.68 -6.20
C GLU A 335 28.74 -6.16 -6.48
N ALA A 336 28.88 -6.49 -7.76
CA ALA A 336 29.46 -7.75 -8.22
C ALA A 336 31.00 -7.69 -8.15
N THR A 337 31.63 -8.81 -7.76
CA THR A 337 33.09 -8.98 -7.82
C THR A 337 33.59 -8.89 -9.26
N ASP A 338 34.85 -8.50 -9.46
CA ASP A 338 35.43 -8.38 -10.81
C ASP A 338 35.43 -9.71 -11.57
N GLU A 339 35.67 -10.81 -10.86
CA GLU A 339 35.61 -12.17 -11.41
C GLU A 339 34.19 -12.51 -11.89
N PHE A 340 33.17 -12.16 -11.09
CA PHE A 340 31.77 -12.39 -11.45
C PHE A 340 31.33 -11.52 -12.64
N ARG A 341 31.73 -10.25 -12.66
CA ARG A 341 31.51 -9.35 -13.81
C ARG A 341 32.15 -9.92 -15.07
N ALA A 342 33.35 -10.49 -14.96
CA ALA A 342 34.03 -11.13 -16.08
C ALA A 342 33.27 -12.37 -16.57
N LEU A 343 32.75 -13.21 -15.67
CA LEU A 343 31.92 -14.37 -16.03
C LEU A 343 30.63 -13.94 -16.75
N LEU A 344 29.87 -13.01 -16.18
CA LEU A 344 28.64 -12.50 -16.79
C LEU A 344 28.86 -11.93 -18.20
N LYS A 345 29.93 -11.15 -18.38
CA LYS A 345 30.32 -10.59 -19.68
C LYS A 345 30.76 -11.66 -20.67
N LYS A 346 31.58 -12.61 -20.21
CA LYS A 346 32.18 -13.68 -21.03
C LYS A 346 31.13 -14.62 -21.59
N TYR A 347 30.19 -15.05 -20.75
CA TYR A 347 29.24 -16.07 -21.17
C TYR A 347 27.98 -15.49 -21.80
N ALA A 348 27.70 -14.20 -21.57
CA ALA A 348 26.43 -13.56 -21.91
C ALA A 348 25.22 -14.43 -21.50
N LEU A 349 25.40 -15.34 -20.54
CA LEU A 349 24.45 -16.40 -20.17
C LEU A 349 23.17 -15.79 -19.63
N VAL A 350 23.33 -14.76 -18.80
CA VAL A 350 22.22 -13.93 -18.31
C VAL A 350 21.53 -13.13 -19.42
N PHE A 351 22.07 -13.06 -20.65
CA PHE A 351 21.54 -12.24 -21.77
C PHE A 351 21.08 -13.05 -22.99
N ARG A 352 21.34 -14.36 -23.06
CA ARG A 352 20.78 -15.20 -24.13
C ARG A 352 19.27 -15.34 -23.93
N ARG A 353 18.52 -15.47 -25.03
CA ARG A 353 17.07 -15.76 -24.93
C ARG A 353 16.94 -17.11 -24.22
N PRO A 354 16.03 -17.28 -23.24
CA PRO A 354 15.69 -18.62 -22.80
C PRO A 354 15.28 -19.44 -24.03
N PRO A 355 15.77 -20.67 -24.21
CA PRO A 355 15.28 -21.54 -25.26
C PRO A 355 13.75 -21.63 -25.12
N ASN A 356 13.03 -21.56 -26.24
CA ASN A 356 11.56 -21.41 -26.29
C ASN A 356 10.83 -22.23 -25.20
N GLU A 357 10.30 -21.55 -24.17
CA GLU A 357 9.40 -22.10 -23.14
C GLU A 357 8.02 -21.41 -23.11
#